data_AF-A0A6G4R3D7-F1
#
_entry.id   AF-A0A6G4R3D7-F1
#
_cell.length_a   1.000
_cell.length_b   1.000
_cell.length_c   1.000
_cell.angle_alpha   90.00
_cell.angle_beta   90.00
_cell.angle_gamma   90.00
#
_symmetry.space_group_name_H-M   'P 1'
#
loop_
_entity.id
_entity.type
_entity.pdbx_description
1 polymer ?
#
loop_
_entity_poly.entity_id
_entity_poly.type
_entity_poly.pdbx_seq_one_letter_code
_entity_poly.pdbx_strand_id
1 'polypeptide(L)'
;MLAIGKFHSSAHRRYVIRTMAFMIPYVLVNMGAIFGAFDDIRTPVAAWALALVVSAPVVGQIWATLALMAESDEFVRALVARQFIVASGVAMALFSVWGFGESYAHAPHLPGWLIYPLFWAVFGVVSPFIRSTR
;
A
#
# COMPACT_ATOMS: atom_id res chain seq x y z
N MET A 1 -16.57 -11.06 -21.00
CA MET A 1 -16.31 -11.99 -19.87
C MET A 1 -14.88 -11.77 -19.40
N LEU A 2 -14.72 -11.41 -18.13
CA LEU A 2 -13.46 -10.99 -17.50
C LEU A 2 -12.44 -12.14 -17.52
N ALA A 3 -11.33 -11.95 -18.24
CA ALA A 3 -10.16 -12.81 -18.14
C ALA A 3 -9.42 -12.49 -16.83
N ILE A 4 -9.98 -12.91 -15.70
CA ILE A 4 -9.21 -13.05 -14.46
C ILE A 4 -8.35 -14.29 -14.62
N GLY A 5 -7.03 -14.12 -14.54
CA GLY A 5 -6.11 -15.24 -14.29
C GLY A 5 -5.39 -15.79 -15.51
N LYS A 6 -4.50 -14.98 -16.09
CA LYS A 6 -3.36 -15.49 -16.86
C LYS A 6 -2.09 -14.73 -16.47
N PHE A 7 -1.68 -14.87 -15.21
CA PHE A 7 -0.35 -14.45 -14.78
C PHE A 7 0.66 -15.48 -15.26
N HIS A 8 1.14 -15.27 -16.48
CA HIS A 8 2.00 -16.21 -17.21
C HIS A 8 3.49 -16.17 -16.84
N SER A 9 3.90 -15.45 -15.78
CA SER A 9 5.30 -15.39 -15.34
C SER A 9 5.50 -15.84 -13.90
N SER A 10 6.66 -16.46 -13.65
CA SER A 10 7.08 -16.87 -12.29
C SER A 10 7.20 -15.68 -11.34
N ALA A 11 7.58 -14.50 -11.85
CA ALA A 11 7.67 -13.25 -11.08
C ALA A 11 6.31 -12.82 -10.52
N HIS A 12 5.26 -12.83 -11.34
CA HIS A 12 3.94 -12.43 -10.86
C HIS A 12 3.38 -13.38 -9.81
N ARG A 13 3.60 -14.70 -9.96
CA ARG A 13 3.21 -15.68 -8.94
C ARG A 13 3.92 -15.41 -7.61
N ARG A 14 5.23 -15.12 -7.63
CA ARG A 14 5.98 -14.75 -6.42
C ARG A 14 5.47 -13.46 -5.79
N TYR A 15 5.12 -12.46 -6.61
CA TYR A 15 4.50 -11.23 -6.14
C TYR A 15 3.21 -11.49 -5.38
N VAL A 16 2.26 -12.23 -5.96
CA VAL A 16 0.98 -12.56 -5.30
C VAL A 16 1.22 -13.29 -3.97
N ILE A 17 2.13 -14.27 -3.94
CA ILE A 17 2.45 -14.99 -2.70
C ILE A 17 3.00 -14.04 -1.63
N ARG A 18 3.94 -13.15 -1.99
CA ARG A 18 4.51 -12.16 -1.06
C ARG A 18 3.44 -11.19 -0.57
N THR A 19 2.59 -10.69 -1.46
CA THR A 19 1.48 -9.80 -1.11
C THR A 19 0.53 -10.46 -0.13
N MET A 20 0.12 -11.72 -0.37
CA MET A 20 -0.73 -12.45 0.57
C MET A 20 -0.02 -12.67 1.91
N ALA A 21 1.26 -13.03 1.90
CA ALA A 21 2.04 -13.26 3.10
C ALA A 21 2.18 -12.02 3.99
N PHE A 22 2.15 -10.80 3.42
CA PHE A 22 2.17 -9.57 4.21
C PHE A 22 0.76 -9.03 4.52
N MET A 23 -0.13 -9.00 3.54
CA MET A 23 -1.45 -8.37 3.70
C MET A 23 -2.40 -9.19 4.57
N ILE A 24 -2.27 -10.52 4.63
CA ILE A 24 -3.07 -11.34 5.56
C ILE A 24 -2.73 -10.99 7.02
N PRO A 25 -1.46 -11.05 7.47
CA PRO A 25 -1.09 -10.57 8.80
C PRO A 25 -1.50 -9.13 9.08
N TYR A 26 -1.33 -8.22 8.11
CA TYR A 26 -1.77 -6.83 8.25
C TYR A 26 -3.26 -6.75 8.62
N VAL A 27 -4.12 -7.44 7.85
CA VAL A 27 -5.56 -7.46 8.11
C VAL A 27 -5.87 -8.10 9.46
N LEU A 28 -5.22 -9.22 9.81
CA LEU A 28 -5.45 -9.90 11.08
C LEU A 28 -5.09 -9.03 12.29
N VAL A 29 -3.96 -8.31 12.24
CA VAL A 29 -3.55 -7.41 13.32
C VAL A 29 -4.52 -6.23 13.44
N ASN A 30 -4.91 -5.61 12.32
CA ASN A 30 -5.88 -4.49 12.36
C ASN A 30 -7.27 -4.96 12.81
N MET A 31 -7.68 -6.17 12.44
CA MET A 31 -8.92 -6.77 12.92
C MET A 31 -8.86 -7.00 14.43
N GLY A 32 -7.73 -7.49 14.96
CA GLY A 32 -7.49 -7.57 16.40
C GLY A 32 -7.61 -6.20 17.08
N ALA A 33 -7.02 -5.17 16.49
CA ALA A 33 -7.13 -3.79 17.00
C ALA A 33 -8.59 -3.30 17.04
N ILE A 34 -9.37 -3.54 15.99
CA ILE A 34 -10.79 -3.15 15.92
C ILE A 34 -11.63 -3.89 16.96
N PHE A 35 -11.31 -5.16 17.24
CA PHE A 35 -12.00 -5.95 18.26
C PHE A 35 -11.44 -5.78 19.68
N GLY A 36 -10.58 -4.79 19.90
CA GLY A 36 -10.10 -4.41 21.23
C GLY A 36 -8.95 -5.26 21.78
N ALA A 37 -8.29 -6.08 20.95
CA ALA A 37 -7.16 -6.92 21.39
C ALA A 37 -5.96 -6.13 21.96
N PHE A 38 -5.93 -4.81 21.73
CA PHE A 38 -4.85 -3.92 22.12
C PHE A 38 -5.32 -2.74 23.00
N ASP A 39 -6.56 -2.75 23.49
CA ASP A 39 -7.13 -1.64 24.27
C ASP A 39 -6.45 -1.44 25.63
N ASP A 40 -5.85 -2.50 26.17
CA ASP A 40 -5.12 -2.47 27.45
C ASP A 40 -3.64 -2.05 27.33
N ILE A 41 -3.16 -1.71 26.14
CA ILE A 41 -1.78 -1.24 25.96
C ILE A 41 -1.61 0.13 26.62
N ARG A 42 -0.91 0.16 27.76
CA ARG A 42 -0.65 1.38 28.56
C ARG A 42 0.80 1.82 28.58
N THR A 43 1.74 0.94 28.22
CA THR A 43 3.17 1.28 28.25
C THR A 43 3.63 1.84 26.91
N PRO A 44 4.46 2.90 26.90
CA PRO A 44 4.99 3.48 25.66
C PRO A 44 5.74 2.45 24.80
N VAL A 45 6.47 1.52 25.44
CA VAL A 45 7.23 0.47 24.76
C VAL A 45 6.30 -0.49 24.01
N ALA A 46 5.22 -0.96 24.64
CA ALA A 46 4.27 -1.85 23.99
C ALA A 46 3.50 -1.15 22.85
N ALA A 47 3.15 0.13 23.02
CA ALA A 47 2.50 0.91 21.97
C ALA A 47 3.39 1.06 20.72
N TRP A 48 4.67 1.39 20.90
CA TRP A 48 5.62 1.45 19.79
C TRP A 48 5.89 0.08 19.16
N ALA A 49 5.97 -0.98 19.96
CA ALA A 49 6.11 -2.33 19.45
C ALA A 49 4.92 -2.72 18.55
N LEU A 50 3.69 -2.42 18.97
CA LEU A 50 2.50 -2.65 18.16
C LEU A 50 2.54 -1.82 16.87
N ALA A 51 2.89 -0.53 16.95
CA ALA A 51 3.02 0.33 15.77
C ALA A 51 4.01 -0.26 14.73
N LEU A 52 5.13 -0.81 15.18
CA LEU A 52 6.11 -1.48 14.33
C LEU A 52 5.56 -2.79 13.74
N VAL A 53 4.85 -3.59 14.54
CA VAL A 53 4.20 -4.84 14.08
C VAL A 53 3.17 -4.56 12.99
N VAL A 54 2.33 -3.54 13.17
CA VAL A 54 1.31 -3.13 12.18
C VAL A 54 1.97 -2.58 10.90
N SER A 55 3.11 -1.89 11.04
CA SER A 55 3.83 -1.28 9.92
C SER A 55 4.72 -2.25 9.14
N ALA A 56 5.16 -3.37 9.74
CA ALA A 56 6.05 -4.32 9.09
C ALA A 56 5.44 -4.93 7.80
N PRO A 57 4.17 -5.37 7.77
CA PRO A 57 3.49 -5.76 6.54
C PRO A 57 3.43 -4.71 5.45
N VAL A 58 3.29 -3.42 5.83
CA VAL A 58 3.26 -2.30 4.88
C VAL A 58 4.59 -2.21 4.14
N VAL A 59 5.70 -2.27 4.88
CA VAL A 59 7.06 -2.31 4.31
C VAL A 59 7.24 -3.55 3.42
N GLY A 60 6.77 -4.71 3.89
CA GLY A 60 6.84 -5.96 3.13
C GLY A 60 6.10 -5.90 1.79
N GLN A 61 4.94 -5.26 1.73
CA GLN A 61 4.18 -5.11 0.49
C GLN A 61 4.81 -4.10 -0.48
N ILE A 62 5.41 -3.03 0.02
CA ILE A 62 6.22 -2.11 -0.81
C ILE A 62 7.38 -2.89 -1.42
N TRP A 63 8.12 -3.64 -0.59
CA TRP A 63 9.21 -4.51 -1.05
C TRP A 63 8.73 -5.54 -2.08
N ALA A 64 7.59 -6.20 -1.85
CA ALA A 64 7.04 -7.19 -2.79
C ALA A 64 6.81 -6.59 -4.18
N THR A 65 6.35 -5.33 -4.23
CA THR A 65 6.11 -4.59 -5.47
C THR A 65 7.41 -4.18 -6.16
N LEU A 66 8.42 -3.75 -5.40
CA LEU A 66 9.76 -3.48 -5.94
C LEU A 66 10.43 -4.77 -6.45
N ALA A 67 10.24 -5.88 -5.74
CA ALA A 67 10.73 -7.19 -6.18
C ALA A 67 10.04 -7.66 -7.46
N LEU A 68 8.73 -7.37 -7.64
CA LEU A 68 8.05 -7.60 -8.91
C LEU A 68 8.72 -6.81 -10.05
N MET A 69 9.01 -5.52 -9.84
CA MET A 69 9.72 -4.70 -10.84
C MET A 69 11.10 -5.28 -11.17
N ALA A 70 11.86 -5.72 -10.16
CA ALA A 70 13.20 -6.27 -10.35
C ALA A 70 13.21 -7.64 -11.07
N GLU A 71 12.20 -8.47 -10.83
CA GLU A 71 12.10 -9.83 -11.37
C GLU A 71 11.36 -9.92 -12.71
N SER A 72 10.73 -8.83 -13.15
CA SER A 72 9.98 -8.78 -14.40
C SER A 72 10.85 -8.36 -15.59
N ASP A 73 10.35 -8.58 -16.79
CA ASP A 73 10.96 -8.05 -18.02
C ASP A 73 10.98 -6.51 -18.04
N GLU A 74 11.76 -5.95 -18.98
CA GLU A 74 11.96 -4.49 -19.09
C GLU A 74 10.65 -3.73 -19.29
N PHE A 75 9.70 -4.28 -20.06
CA PHE A 75 8.43 -3.64 -20.32
C PHE A 75 7.56 -3.58 -19.05
N VAL A 76 7.36 -4.71 -18.38
CA VAL A 76 6.57 -4.78 -17.14
C VAL A 76 7.22 -3.95 -16.05
N ARG A 77 8.56 -4.00 -15.92
CA ARG A 77 9.31 -3.17 -14.96
C ARG A 77 9.05 -1.69 -15.19
N ALA A 78 9.23 -1.21 -16.42
CA ALA A 78 9.03 0.20 -16.76
C ALA A 78 7.55 0.62 -16.60
N LEU A 79 6.61 -0.26 -16.95
CA LEU A 79 5.19 0.00 -16.82
C LEU A 79 4.77 0.14 -15.35
N VAL A 80 5.14 -0.83 -14.50
CA VAL A 80 4.81 -0.83 -13.08
C VAL A 80 5.53 0.32 -12.36
N ALA A 81 6.78 0.63 -12.72
CA ALA A 81 7.49 1.80 -12.19
C ALA A 81 6.77 3.11 -12.52
N ARG A 82 6.32 3.29 -13.77
CA ARG A 82 5.55 4.48 -14.17
C ARG A 82 4.24 4.60 -13.39
N GLN A 83 3.49 3.50 -13.27
CA GLN A 83 2.27 3.46 -12.47
C GLN A 83 2.53 3.83 -11.01
N PHE A 84 3.59 3.27 -10.42
CA PHE A 84 3.99 3.51 -9.03
C PHE A 84 4.38 4.98 -8.80
N ILE A 85 5.15 5.58 -9.69
CA ILE A 85 5.56 6.98 -9.62
C ILE A 85 4.35 7.91 -9.73
N VAL A 86 3.48 7.70 -10.72
CA VAL A 86 2.27 8.52 -10.90
C VAL A 86 1.34 8.38 -9.69
N ALA A 87 1.12 7.15 -9.21
CA ALA A 87 0.30 6.92 -8.03
C ALA A 87 0.87 7.59 -6.78
N SER A 88 2.20 7.55 -6.60
CA SER A 88 2.89 8.20 -5.48
C SER A 88 2.70 9.72 -5.54
N GLY A 89 2.90 10.33 -6.70
CA GLY A 89 2.73 11.78 -6.89
C GLY A 89 1.31 12.24 -6.63
N VAL A 90 0.32 11.51 -7.15
CA VAL A 90 -1.10 11.83 -6.94
C VAL A 90 -1.50 11.63 -5.47
N ALA A 91 -1.12 10.52 -4.84
CA ALA A 91 -1.41 10.28 -3.43
C ALA A 91 -0.76 11.34 -2.52
N MET A 92 0.49 11.72 -2.79
CA MET A 92 1.19 12.78 -2.08
C MET A 92 0.49 14.14 -2.23
N ALA A 93 0.04 14.47 -3.43
CA ALA A 93 -0.70 15.72 -3.68
C ALA A 93 -2.04 15.74 -2.94
N LEU A 94 -2.83 14.66 -3.05
CA LEU A 94 -4.13 14.54 -2.37
C LEU A 94 -4.01 14.60 -0.85
N PHE A 95 -3.03 13.89 -0.28
CA PHE A 95 -2.80 13.88 1.16
C PHE A 95 -2.28 15.23 1.67
N SER A 96 -1.43 15.91 0.89
CA SER A 96 -0.99 17.27 1.21
C SER A 96 -2.14 18.28 1.18
N VAL A 97 -3.02 18.19 0.16
CA VAL A 97 -4.23 19.02 0.09
C VAL A 97 -5.09 18.83 1.34
N TRP A 98 -5.27 17.59 1.80
CA TRP A 98 -6.00 17.31 3.02
C TRP A 98 -5.29 17.88 4.26
N GLY A 99 -3.99 17.69 4.40
CA GLY A 99 -3.21 18.24 5.52
C GLY A 99 -3.24 19.78 5.60
N PHE A 100 -3.24 20.46 4.45
CA PHE A 100 -3.47 21.91 4.41
C PHE A 100 -4.92 22.26 4.75
N GLY A 101 -5.89 21.42 4.36
CA GLY A 101 -7.28 21.53 4.81
C GLY A 101 -7.43 21.44 6.33
N GLU A 102 -6.70 20.53 6.98
CA GLU A 102 -6.66 20.44 8.45
C GLU A 102 -6.06 21.72 9.07
N SER A 103 -5.00 22.24 8.45
CA SER A 103 -4.27 23.41 8.95
C SER A 103 -5.02 24.74 8.78
N TYR A 104 -5.74 24.91 7.66
CA TYR A 104 -6.26 26.22 7.25
C TYR A 104 -7.78 26.26 7.06
N ALA A 105 -8.43 25.11 6.83
CA ALA A 105 -9.84 25.02 6.48
C ALA A 105 -10.70 24.26 7.51
N HIS A 106 -10.16 23.99 8.70
CA HIS A 106 -10.82 23.23 9.77
C HIS A 106 -11.33 21.85 9.31
N ALA A 107 -10.63 21.21 8.36
CA ALA A 107 -10.98 19.86 7.95
C ALA A 107 -10.78 18.87 9.13
N PRO A 108 -11.57 17.78 9.20
CA PRO A 108 -11.38 16.75 10.22
C PRO A 108 -9.98 16.11 10.14
N HIS A 109 -9.40 15.83 11.30
CA HIS A 109 -8.10 15.16 11.39
C HIS A 109 -8.18 13.74 10.81
N LEU A 110 -7.32 13.44 9.85
CA LEU A 110 -7.17 12.09 9.30
C LEU A 110 -5.87 11.44 9.80
N PRO A 111 -5.93 10.20 10.29
CA PRO A 111 -4.73 9.48 10.71
C PRO A 111 -3.70 9.35 9.58
N GLY A 112 -2.43 9.62 9.91
CA GLY A 112 -1.31 9.61 8.96
C GLY A 112 -1.17 8.31 8.15
N TRP A 113 -1.57 7.17 8.72
CA TRP A 113 -1.48 5.86 8.05
C TRP A 113 -2.43 5.73 6.84
N LEU A 114 -3.42 6.61 6.67
CA LEU A 114 -4.35 6.62 5.54
C LEU A 114 -3.69 6.93 4.18
N ILE A 115 -2.47 7.48 4.18
CA ILE A 115 -1.68 7.64 2.96
C ILE A 115 -1.45 6.30 2.23
N TYR A 116 -1.31 5.21 2.98
CA TYR A 116 -1.03 3.90 2.42
C TYR A 116 -2.19 3.29 1.61
N PRO A 117 -3.42 3.16 2.17
CA PRO A 117 -4.57 2.73 1.37
C PRO A 117 -4.90 3.74 0.25
N LEU A 118 -4.72 5.04 0.48
CA LEU A 118 -4.88 6.07 -0.57
C LEU A 118 -3.94 5.79 -1.75
N PHE A 119 -2.65 5.55 -1.48
CA PHE A 119 -1.68 5.21 -2.50
C PHE A 119 -2.10 4.00 -3.34
N TRP A 120 -2.53 2.90 -2.71
CA TRP A 120 -2.96 1.70 -3.44
C TRP A 120 -4.27 1.89 -4.19
N ALA A 121 -5.21 2.67 -3.65
CA ALA A 121 -6.43 3.03 -4.35
C ALA A 121 -6.11 3.81 -5.62
N VAL A 122 -5.24 4.83 -5.52
CA VAL A 122 -4.77 5.60 -6.67
C VAL A 122 -4.02 4.70 -7.65
N PHE A 123 -3.14 3.81 -7.17
CA PHE A 123 -2.42 2.85 -8.01
C PHE A 123 -3.39 1.99 -8.84
N GLY A 124 -4.44 1.45 -8.20
CA GLY A 124 -5.50 0.69 -8.87
C GLY A 124 -6.27 1.52 -9.90
N VAL A 125 -6.54 2.79 -9.61
CA VAL A 125 -7.21 3.72 -10.52
C VAL A 125 -6.34 4.06 -11.72
N VAL A 126 -5.05 4.37 -11.55
CA VAL A 126 -4.16 4.82 -12.66
C VAL A 126 -3.68 3.67 -13.54
N SER A 127 -3.53 2.46 -12.98
CA SER A 127 -3.04 1.28 -13.69
C SER A 127 -3.75 0.97 -15.02
N PRO A 128 -5.10 0.99 -15.12
CA PRO A 128 -5.79 0.76 -16.39
C PRO A 128 -5.62 1.87 -17.42
N PHE A 129 -5.21 3.09 -17.03
CA PHE A 129 -4.96 4.21 -17.95
C PHE A 129 -3.50 4.24 -18.42
N ILE A 130 -2.57 3.79 -17.59
CA ILE A 130 -1.15 3.71 -17.94
C ILE A 130 -0.86 2.30 -18.49
N ARG A 131 -0.93 2.17 -19.82
CA ARG A 131 -0.67 0.90 -20.54
C ARG A 131 0.58 0.93 -21.43
N SER A 132 1.25 2.08 -21.53
CA SER A 132 2.50 2.26 -22.30
C SER A 132 3.63 2.74 -21.41
N THR A 133 4.85 2.52 -21.87
CA THR A 133 6.09 3.07 -21.26
C THR A 133 6.50 4.40 -21.88
N ARG A 134 5.90 4.77 -23.02
CA ARG A 134 6.00 6.09 -23.67
C ARG A 134 5.05 7.09 -23.04
#